data_AF-A0A524P2M4-F1
#
_entry.id   AF-A0A524P2M4-F1
#
_cell.length_a   1.000
_cell.length_b   1.000
_cell.length_c   1.000
_cell.angle_alpha   90.00
_cell.angle_beta   90.00
_cell.angle_gamma   90.00
#
_symmetry.space_group_name_H-M   'P 1'
#
loop_
_entity.id
_entity.type
_entity.pdbx_description
1 polymer ?
#
loop_
_entity_poly.entity_id
_entity_poly.type
_entity_poly.pdbx_seq_one_letter_code
_entity_poly.pdbx_strand_id
1 'polypeptide(L)'
;MSWLGLDAEEYDKQYSDKELISRLAPFFSKYRKYMIIVIIFISLGSFSFGIIPYLTKLVLDQMYTTSNMGSMVILIAIVFIINFLGWIF
;
A
#
# COMPACT_ATOMS: atom_id res chain seq x y z
N MET A 1 42.88 -7.53 35.14
CA MET A 1 41.51 -7.67 34.60
C MET A 1 41.35 -6.63 33.52
N SER A 2 41.65 -6.98 32.28
CA SER A 2 41.60 -6.08 31.12
C SER A 2 40.22 -6.14 30.48
N TRP A 3 39.48 -5.05 30.59
CA TRP A 3 38.32 -4.75 29.76
C TRP A 3 38.83 -4.36 28.36
N LEU A 4 39.29 -5.34 27.59
CA LEU A 4 39.66 -5.17 26.18
C LEU A 4 38.41 -5.50 25.35
N GLY A 5 37.73 -4.47 24.86
CA GLY A 5 36.57 -4.70 23.98
C GLY A 5 35.65 -3.52 23.74
N LEU A 6 35.91 -2.36 24.35
CA LEU A 6 35.14 -1.13 24.13
C LEU A 6 36.04 0.11 24.06
N ASP A 7 37.27 -0.01 23.54
CA ASP A 7 37.95 1.19 23.03
C ASP A 7 37.22 1.60 21.76
N ALA A 8 36.69 2.83 21.76
CA ALA A 8 35.87 3.40 20.71
C ALA A 8 36.67 3.79 19.46
N GLU A 9 37.75 3.07 19.14
CA GLU A 9 38.69 3.42 18.09
C GLU A 9 38.68 2.38 16.95
N GLU A 10 38.70 2.91 15.71
CA GLU A 10 38.80 2.25 14.39
C GLU A 10 37.57 1.66 13.70
N TYR A 11 36.40 1.53 14.35
CA TYR A 11 35.19 1.02 13.66
C TYR A 11 34.20 2.08 13.17
N ASP A 12 34.56 3.36 13.16
CA ASP A 12 33.69 4.41 12.63
C ASP A 12 33.90 4.60 11.12
N LYS A 13 33.47 3.60 10.35
CA LYS A 13 33.49 3.70 8.88
C LYS A 13 32.35 4.61 8.45
N GLN A 14 32.68 5.85 8.06
CA GLN A 14 31.73 6.75 7.42
C GLN A 14 31.36 6.21 6.04
N TYR A 15 30.11 5.78 5.90
CA TYR A 15 29.54 5.33 4.64
C TYR A 15 28.60 6.41 4.10
N SER A 16 28.63 6.61 2.78
CA SER A 16 27.62 7.42 2.12
C SER A 16 26.27 6.67 2.10
N ASP A 17 25.15 7.40 2.14
CA ASP A 17 23.80 6.80 2.08
C ASP A 17 23.62 5.85 0.89
N LYS A 18 24.21 6.21 -0.25
CA LYS A 18 24.19 5.39 -1.46
C LYS A 18 24.90 4.05 -1.24
N GLU A 19 26.02 4.05 -0.53
CA GLU A 19 26.77 2.84 -0.21
C GLU A 19 26.00 1.94 0.76
N LEU A 20 25.35 2.53 1.77
CA LEU A 20 24.50 1.81 2.71
C LEU A 20 23.31 1.15 2.00
N ILE A 21 22.60 1.87 1.13
CA ILE A 21 21.47 1.34 0.36
C ILE A 21 21.93 0.22 -0.58
N SER A 22 23.07 0.38 -1.26
CA SER A 22 23.64 -0.64 -2.14
C SER A 22 23.95 -1.94 -1.39
N ARG A 23 24.44 -1.85 -0.16
CA ARG A 23 24.71 -3.02 0.70
C ARG A 23 23.43 -3.69 1.20
N LEU A 24 22.37 -2.92 1.42
CA LEU A 24 21.07 -3.44 1.86
C LEU A 24 20.24 -4.06 0.73
N ALA A 25 20.37 -3.56 -0.50
CA ALA A 25 19.55 -3.98 -1.64
C ALA A 25 19.57 -5.50 -1.93
N PRO A 26 20.70 -6.23 -1.84
CA PRO A 26 20.74 -7.68 -2.04
C PRO A 26 19.88 -8.46 -1.03
N PHE A 27 19.73 -7.99 0.20
CA PHE A 27 18.91 -8.65 1.22
C PHE A 27 17.43 -8.65 0.83
N PHE A 28 16.95 -7.56 0.23
CA PHE A 28 15.59 -7.45 -0.29
C PHE A 28 15.39 -8.23 -1.60
N SER A 29 16.45 -8.38 -2.41
CA SER A 29 16.38 -9.06 -3.71
C SER A 29 15.85 -10.50 -3.60
N LYS A 30 16.22 -11.22 -2.54
CA LYS A 30 15.76 -12.60 -2.26
C LYS A 30 14.24 -12.69 -2.08
N TYR A 31 13.62 -11.63 -1.58
CA TYR A 31 12.18 -11.57 -1.29
C TYR A 31 11.40 -10.68 -2.26
N ARG A 32 12.02 -10.23 -3.36
CA ARG A 32 11.41 -9.29 -4.31
C ARG A 32 10.04 -9.73 -4.81
N LYS A 33 9.85 -11.03 -5.05
CA LYS A 33 8.54 -11.59 -5.46
C LYS A 33 7.47 -11.37 -4.39
N TYR A 34 7.77 -11.66 -3.13
CA TYR A 34 6.84 -11.44 -2.02
C TYR A 34 6.57 -9.94 -1.79
N MET A 35 7.62 -9.11 -1.89
CA MET A 35 7.45 -7.66 -1.80
C MET A 35 6.54 -7.11 -2.90
N ILE A 36 6.65 -7.60 -4.14
CA ILE A 36 5.76 -7.20 -5.23
C ILE A 36 4.31 -7.56 -4.91
N ILE A 37 4.05 -8.76 -4.37
CA ILE A 37 2.69 -9.16 -3.96
C ILE A 37 2.17 -8.19 -2.90
N VAL A 38 2.95 -7.88 -1.86
CA VAL A 38 2.55 -6.94 -0.82
C VAL A 38 2.27 -5.54 -1.39
N ILE A 39 3.13 -5.05 -2.28
CA ILE A 39 2.94 -3.75 -2.95
C ILE A 39 1.62 -3.76 -3.75
N ILE A 40 1.32 -4.83 -4.47
CA ILE A 40 0.08 -4.97 -5.24
C ILE A 40 -1.13 -4.94 -4.30
N PHE A 41 -1.12 -5.71 -3.21
CA PHE A 41 -2.22 -5.74 -2.24
C PHE A 41 -2.45 -4.37 -1.59
N ILE A 42 -1.39 -3.71 -1.12
CA ILE A 42 -1.47 -2.36 -0.56
C ILE A 42 -2.01 -1.37 -1.59
N SER A 43 -1.58 -1.48 -2.85
CA SER A 43 -2.05 -0.62 -3.93
C SER A 43 -3.53 -0.85 -4.24
N LEU A 44 -3.97 -2.11 -4.26
CA LEU A 44 -5.37 -2.47 -4.45
C LEU A 44 -6.25 -1.99 -3.29
N GLY A 45 -5.81 -2.16 -2.03
CA GLY A 45 -6.51 -1.64 -0.86
C GLY A 45 -6.62 -0.12 -0.91
N SER A 46 -5.51 0.57 -1.20
CA SER A 46 -5.49 2.04 -1.36
C SER A 46 -6.44 2.51 -2.47
N PHE A 47 -6.48 1.80 -3.59
CA PHE A 47 -7.39 2.10 -4.69
C PHE A 47 -8.85 1.87 -4.32
N SER A 48 -9.16 0.74 -3.67
CA SER A 48 -10.51 0.41 -3.18
C SER A 48 -11.05 1.50 -2.25
N PHE A 49 -10.26 1.98 -1.29
CA PHE A 49 -10.69 3.05 -0.40
C PHE A 49 -10.73 4.42 -1.11
N GLY A 50 -9.78 4.69 -2.00
CA GLY A 50 -9.68 5.95 -2.72
C GLY A 50 -10.84 6.20 -3.70
N ILE A 51 -11.44 5.14 -4.26
CA ILE A 51 -12.52 5.28 -5.26
C ILE A 51 -13.92 5.47 -4.64
N ILE A 52 -14.10 5.21 -3.35
CA ILE A 52 -15.39 5.31 -2.66
C ILE A 52 -16.05 6.69 -2.82
N PRO A 53 -15.38 7.83 -2.57
CA PRO A 53 -16.02 9.16 -2.68
C PRO A 53 -16.55 9.44 -4.08
N TYR A 54 -15.83 8.98 -5.10
CA TYR A 54 -16.23 9.12 -6.49
C TYR A 54 -17.49 8.28 -6.80
N LEU A 55 -17.54 7.03 -6.34
CA LEU A 55 -18.71 6.18 -6.52
C LEU A 55 -19.94 6.72 -5.77
N THR A 56 -19.74 7.25 -4.56
CA THR A 56 -20.82 7.90 -3.80
C THR A 56 -21.39 9.09 -4.57
N LYS A 57 -20.53 9.90 -5.20
CA LYS A 57 -20.98 10.99 -6.08
C LYS A 57 -21.82 10.47 -7.24
N LEU A 58 -21.40 9.40 -7.90
CA LEU A 58 -22.15 8.81 -9.02
C LEU A 58 -23.54 8.30 -8.60
N VAL A 59 -23.62 7.65 -7.43
CA VAL A 59 -24.91 7.21 -6.86
C VAL A 59 -25.83 8.40 -6.64
N LEU A 60 -25.32 9.47 -6.00
CA LEU A 60 -26.10 10.68 -5.73
C LEU A 60 -26.59 11.34 -7.01
N ASP A 61 -25.72 11.54 -8.00
CA ASP A 61 -26.09 12.14 -9.28
C ASP A 61 -27.21 11.36 -9.97
N GLN A 62 -27.12 10.03 -9.95
CA GLN A 62 -28.11 9.19 -10.60
C GLN A 62 -29.46 9.28 -9.88
N MET A 63 -29.47 9.37 -8.54
CA MET A 63 -30.69 9.64 -7.77
C MET A 63 -31.36 10.97 -8.16
N TYR A 64 -30.58 12.01 -8.46
CA TYR A 64 -31.12 13.34 -8.78
C TYR A 64 -31.55 13.50 -10.25
N THR A 65 -30.88 12.83 -11.19
CA THR A 65 -31.06 13.09 -12.64
C THR A 65 -31.91 12.04 -13.36
N THR A 66 -31.85 10.77 -12.96
CA THR A 66 -32.58 9.69 -13.62
C THR A 66 -32.98 8.61 -12.61
N SER A 67 -34.27 8.54 -12.28
CA SER A 67 -34.81 7.52 -11.37
C SER A 67 -34.94 6.15 -12.06
N ASN A 68 -33.83 5.62 -12.57
CA ASN A 68 -33.75 4.24 -13.06
C ASN A 68 -33.30 3.34 -11.91
N MET A 69 -34.26 2.63 -11.32
CA MET A 69 -34.04 1.77 -10.17
C MET A 69 -33.01 0.65 -10.44
N GLY A 70 -32.93 0.15 -11.68
CA GLY A 70 -31.97 -0.89 -12.05
C GLY A 70 -30.52 -0.41 -11.96
N SER A 71 -30.23 0.78 -12.51
CA SER A 71 -28.89 1.36 -12.46
C SER A 71 -28.46 1.69 -11.03
N MET A 72 -29.39 2.16 -10.21
CA MET A 72 -29.14 2.51 -8.81
C MET A 72 -28.76 1.27 -7.97
N VAL A 73 -29.48 0.15 -8.14
CA VAL A 73 -29.15 -1.12 -7.44
C VAL A 73 -27.76 -1.62 -7.83
N ILE A 74 -27.40 -1.52 -9.12
CA ILE A 74 -26.07 -1.93 -9.61
C ILE A 74 -24.97 -1.08 -8.98
N LEU A 75 -25.12 0.25 -8.95
CA LEU A 75 -24.10 1.11 -8.33
C LEU A 75 -23.94 0.85 -6.83
N ILE A 76 -25.04 0.65 -6.10
CA ILE A 76 -25.00 0.30 -4.68
C ILE A 76 -24.25 -1.03 -4.49
N ALA A 77 -24.57 -2.05 -5.30
CA ALA A 77 -23.88 -3.34 -5.24
C ALA A 77 -22.37 -3.20 -5.51
N ILE A 78 -21.97 -2.36 -6.48
CA ILE A 78 -20.57 -2.07 -6.78
C ILE A 78 -19.88 -1.40 -5.58
N VAL A 79 -20.51 -0.43 -4.92
CA VAL A 79 -19.97 0.23 -3.73
C VAL A 79 -19.75 -0.77 -2.59
N PHE A 80 -20.69 -1.69 -2.37
CA PHE A 80 -20.55 -2.74 -1.36
C PHE A 80 -19.41 -3.70 -1.69
N ILE A 81 -19.31 -4.16 -2.94
CA ILE A 81 -18.23 -5.06 -3.38
C ILE A 81 -16.87 -4.38 -3.19
N ILE A 82 -16.73 -3.12 -3.58
CA ILE A 82 -15.47 -2.38 -3.45
C ILE A 82 -15.09 -2.15 -1.99
N ASN A 83 -16.05 -1.83 -1.12
CA ASN A 83 -15.80 -1.74 0.33
C ASN A 83 -15.33 -3.08 0.91
N PHE A 84 -15.98 -4.17 0.50
CA PHE A 84 -15.62 -5.51 0.97
C PHE A 84 -14.22 -5.92 0.47
N LEU A 85 -13.90 -5.63 -0.79
CA LEU A 85 -12.57 -5.84 -1.36
C LEU A 85 -11.50 -4.99 -0.65
N GLY A 86 -11.82 -3.75 -0.30
CA GLY A 86 -10.91 -2.90 0.49
C GLY A 86 -10.59 -3.47 1.88
N TRP A 87 -11.49 -4.29 2.47
CA TRP A 87 -11.20 -5.01 3.71
C TRP A 87 -10.37 -6.29 3.52
N ILE A 88 -10.41 -6.88 2.32
CA ILE A 88 -9.68 -8.12 2.00
C ILE A 88 -8.22 -7.83 1.64
N PHE A 89 -7.97 -6.71 0.94
CA PHE A 89 -6.65 -6.31 0.46
C PHE A 89 -5.90 -5.45 1.48
#